data_AF-X1P8V4-F1
#
_entry.id   AF-X1P8V4-F1
#
_cell.length_a   1.000
_cell.length_b   1.000
_cell.length_c   1.000
_cell.angle_alpha   90.00
_cell.angle_beta   90.00
_cell.angle_gamma   90.00
#
_symmetry.space_group_name_H-M   'P 1'
#
loop_
_entity.id
_entity.type
_entity.pdbx_description
1 polymer ?
#
loop_
_entity_poly.entity_id
_entity_poly.type
_entity_poly.pdbx_seq_one_letter_code
_entity_poly.pdbx_strand_id
1 'polypeptide(L)' 'MLDQVIKFSNGMVMCFDENGEQMPEYQGRYEEVKDKILADAPQSARFFRAKWGVSSGEIPREEW' A
#
# COMPACT_ATOMS: atom_id res chain seq x y z
N MET A 1 12.46 3.61 -3.36
CA MET A 1 11.79 4.05 -2.11
C MET A 1 10.31 3.71 -2.19
N LEU A 2 9.63 3.40 -1.07
CA LEU A 2 8.19 3.06 -1.10
C LEU A 2 7.37 4.25 -1.62
N ASP A 3 6.63 4.06 -2.72
CA ASP A 3 5.88 5.11 -3.42
C ASP A 3 4.37 4.88 -3.40
N GLN A 4 3.91 3.66 -3.70
CA GLN A 4 2.48 3.34 -3.77
C GLN A 4 2.15 2.14 -2.89
N VAL A 5 1.10 2.28 -2.08
CA VAL A 5 0.60 1.25 -1.19
C VAL A 5 -0.86 0.98 -1.50
N ILE A 6 -1.18 -0.23 -1.93
CA ILE A 6 -2.54 -0.61 -2.33
C ILE A 6 -3.06 -1.67 -1.36
N LYS A 7 -4.11 -1.33 -0.61
CA LYS A 7 -4.87 -2.27 0.22
C LYS A 7 -6.10 -2.75 -0.52
N PHE A 8 -6.18 -4.05 -0.76
CA PHE A 8 -7.33 -4.69 -1.37
C PHE A 8 -8.42 -4.98 -0.33
N SER A 9 -9.67 -5.01 -0.78
CA SER A 9 -10.83 -5.32 0.08
C SER A 9 -10.77 -6.68 0.76
N ASN A 10 -9.95 -7.61 0.26
CA ASN A 10 -9.72 -8.93 0.87
C ASN A 10 -8.57 -8.93 1.90
N GLY A 11 -8.05 -7.76 2.25
CA GLY A 11 -6.96 -7.60 3.22
C GLY A 11 -5.56 -7.81 2.66
N MET A 12 -5.41 -8.10 1.35
CA MET A 12 -4.07 -8.14 0.74
C MET A 12 -3.52 -6.73 0.55
N VAL A 13 -2.21 -6.58 0.70
CA VAL A 13 -1.48 -5.33 0.43
C VAL A 13 -0.42 -5.59 -0.64
N MET A 14 -0.37 -4.68 -1.62
CA MET A 14 0.70 -4.60 -2.62
C MET A 14 1.40 -3.25 -2.48
N CYS A 15 2.73 -3.27 -2.55
CA CYS A 15 3.54 -2.06 -2.45
C CYS A 15 4.47 -1.95 -3.65
N PHE A 16 4.67 -0.73 -4.13
CA PHE A 16 5.53 -0.43 -5.25
C PHE A 16 6.50 0.69 -4.89
N ASP A 17 7.69 0.62 -5.49
CA ASP A 17 8.65 1.69 -5.42
C ASP A 17 8.35 2.80 -6.46
N GLU A 18 9.19 3.82 -6.47
CA GLU A 18 9.11 4.95 -7.40
C GLU A 18 9.25 4.58 -8.89
N ASN A 19 9.84 3.42 -9.20
CA ASN A 19 9.94 2.89 -10.56
C ASN A 19 8.72 2.05 -10.95
N GLY A 20 7.76 1.86 -10.03
CA GLY A 20 6.64 0.96 -10.20
C GLY A 20 7.01 -0.52 -10.04
N GLU A 21 8.17 -0.82 -9.47
CA GLU A 21 8.59 -2.19 -9.16
C GLU A 21 7.94 -2.65 -7.85
N GLN A 22 7.46 -3.89 -7.81
CA GLN A 22 6.91 -4.44 -6.58
C GLN A 22 7.99 -4.56 -5.50
N MET A 23 7.61 -4.26 -4.25
CA MET A 23 8.48 -4.40 -3.08
C MET A 23 7.99 -5.55 -2.18
N PRO A 24 8.45 -6.80 -2.37
CA PRO A 24 7.89 -8.00 -1.74
C PRO A 24 7.90 -7.96 -0.21
N GLU A 25 8.87 -7.27 0.39
CA GLU A 25 9.05 -7.15 1.83
C GLU A 25 7.95 -6.34 2.54
N TYR A 26 7.09 -5.66 1.78
CA TYR A 26 5.92 -4.93 2.26
C TYR A 26 4.60 -5.51 1.71
N GLN A 27 4.63 -6.70 1.08
CA GLN A 27 3.44 -7.36 0.57
C GLN A 27 2.96 -8.44 1.55
N GLY A 28 1.64 -8.59 1.71
CA GLY A 28 1.07 -9.57 2.64
C GLY A 28 -0.34 -9.23 3.10
N ARG A 29 -0.77 -9.79 4.24
CA ARG A 29 -2.02 -9.36 4.88
C ARG A 29 -1.81 -8.02 5.56
N TYR A 30 -2.79 -7.13 5.45
CA TYR A 30 -2.75 -5.79 6.02
C TYR A 30 -2.34 -5.80 7.49
N GLU A 31 -2.90 -6.71 8.27
CA GLU A 31 -2.62 -6.89 9.70
C GLU A 31 -1.16 -7.25 9.99
N GLU A 32 -0.46 -7.88 9.03
CA GLU A 32 0.93 -8.30 9.16
C GLU A 32 1.92 -7.22 8.71
N VAL A 33 1.53 -6.37 7.76
CA VAL A 33 2.45 -5.41 7.11
C VAL A 33 2.17 -3.94 7.42
N LYS A 34 1.00 -3.60 7.99
CA LYS A 34 0.57 -2.21 8.21
C LYS A 34 1.60 -1.39 8.97
N ASP A 35 2.02 -1.87 10.14
CA ASP A 35 2.86 -1.07 11.03
C ASP A 35 4.25 -0.84 10.43
N LYS A 36 4.80 -1.84 9.75
CA LYS A 36 6.06 -1.72 9.01
C LYS A 36 5.95 -0.70 7.88
N ILE A 37 4.90 -0.77 7.07
CA ILE A 37 4.67 0.18 5.98
C ILE A 37 4.53 1.60 6.52
N LEU A 38 3.73 1.80 7.57
CA LEU A 38 3.52 3.13 8.14
C LEU A 38 4.77 3.71 8.80
N ALA A 39 5.69 2.87 9.28
CA ALA A 39 6.99 3.31 9.79
C ALA A 39 7.95 3.72 8.66
N ASP A 40 8.01 2.92 7.60
CA ASP A 40 9.04 3.05 6.55
C ASP A 40 8.58 3.93 5.37
N ALA A 41 7.27 4.15 5.20
CA ALA A 41 6.72 4.96 4.12
C ALA A 41 7.10 6.44 4.27
N PRO A 42 7.72 7.07 3.25
CA PRO A 42 7.96 8.51 3.27
C PRO A 42 6.63 9.28 3.28
N GLN A 43 6.67 10.57 3.64
CA GLN A 43 5.47 11.43 3.64
C GLN A 43 4.87 11.60 2.23
N SER A 44 5.67 11.41 1.19
CA SER A 44 5.24 11.45 -0.21
C SER A 44 4.57 10.16 -0.71
N ALA A 45 4.61 9.07 0.06
CA ALA A 45 3.99 7.81 -0.35
C ALA A 45 2.47 7.96 -0.45
N ARG A 46 1.91 7.38 -1.51
CA ARG A 46 0.48 7.43 -1.82
C ARG A 46 -0.19 6.13 -1.41
N PHE A 47 -1.35 6.26 -0.78
CA PHE A 47 -2.10 5.14 -0.23
C PHE A 47 -3.41 4.97 -0.98
N PHE A 48 -3.76 3.73 -1.31
CA PHE A 48 -4.92 3.39 -2.11
C PHE A 48 -5.73 2.28 -1.45
N ARG A 49 -7.05 2.33 -1.64
CA ARG A 49 -7.95 1.19 -1.44
C ARG A 49 -8.45 0.70 -2.77
N ALA A 50 -8.39 -0.61 -2.98
CA ALA A 50 -8.79 -1.26 -4.22
C ALA A 50 -9.75 -2.42 -3.95
N LYS A 51 -10.61 -2.70 -4.91
CA LYS A 51 -11.34 -3.97 -5.00
C LYS A 51 -10.91 -4.62 -6.31
N TRP A 52 -10.70 -5.94 -6.30
CA TRP A 52 -10.35 -6.68 -7.51
C TRP A 52 -11.36 -6.40 -8.62
N GLY A 53 -10.86 -5.99 -9.79
CA GLY A 53 -11.69 -5.65 -10.96
C GLY A 53 -12.36 -4.26 -10.90
N VAL A 54 -12.03 -3.41 -9.93
CA VAL A 54 -12.55 -2.04 -9.80
C VAL A 54 -11.37 -1.07 -9.69
N SER A 55 -11.53 0.16 -10.20
CA SER A 55 -10.55 1.24 -10.03
C SER A 55 -10.24 1.47 -8.56
N SER A 56 -8.95 1.61 -8.24
CA SER A 56 -8.50 2.04 -6.91
C SER A 56 -8.83 3.51 -6.66
N GLY A 57 -9.16 3.84 -5.42
CA GLY A 57 -9.24 5.23 -4.95
C GLY A 57 -8.05 5.55 -4.04
N GLU A 58 -7.37 6.67 -4.31
CA GLU A 58 -6.37 7.22 -3.39
C GLU A 58 -7.07 7.71 -2.11
N ILE A 59 -6.45 7.45 -0.96
CA ILE A 59 -6.97 7.84 0.35
C ILE A 59 -5.87 8.49 1.20
N PRO A 60 -6.24 9.35 2.18
CA PRO A 60 -5.27 9.86 3.14
C PRO A 60 -4.56 8.74 3.89
N ARG A 61 -3.28 8.95 4.22
CA ARG A 61 -2.46 8.00 4.98
C ARG A 61 -3.09 7.65 6.33
N GLU A 62 -3.74 8.61 6.96
CA GLU A 62 -4.40 8.49 8.26
C GLU A 62 -5.64 7.58 8.22
N GLU A 63 -6.24 7.43 7.04
CA GLU A 63 -7.42 6.58 6.82
C GLU A 63 -7.04 5.15 6.38
N TRP A 64 -5.74 4.84 6.24
CA TRP A 64 -5.27 3.58 5.65
C TRP A 64 -5.26 2.38 6.61
#